data_AF-A0A923CEP6-F1
#
_entry.id   AF-A0A923CEP6-F1
#
_cell.length_a   1.000
_cell.length_b   1.000
_cell.length_c   1.000
_cell.angle_alpha   90.00
_cell.angle_beta   90.00
_cell.angle_gamma   90.00
#
_symmetry.space_group_name_H-M   'P 1'
#
loop_
_entity.id
_entity.type
_entity.pdbx_description
1 polymer ?
#
loop_
_entity_poly.entity_id
_entity_poly.type
_entity_poly.pdbx_seq_one_letter_code
_entity_poly.pdbx_strand_id
1 'polypeptide(L)'
;MPFEPLGTDEPTQGSNYPRPPKSFENQLVGGCSTIFGGSLAVFLLTWWPFLVFPANTTTDLTKCLLFAAIPVLIVGVVLVRFFALAGSVAFSGGLFVGAVFLFMNLNLETLGIKDPNLKVPDYPEQFRWIIPLAWMLAGLAAMLFAYRDPEKKPEG
;
A
#
# COMPACT_ATOMS: atom_id res chain seq x y z
N MET A 1 20.30 2.63 -67.15
CA MET A 1 18.83 2.47 -67.12
C MET A 1 18.36 3.06 -65.81
N PRO A 2 17.34 3.94 -65.78
CA PRO A 2 16.79 4.46 -64.55
C PRO A 2 16.10 3.31 -63.80
N PHE A 3 16.37 3.18 -62.51
CA PHE A 3 15.77 2.16 -61.67
C PHE A 3 14.37 2.65 -61.28
N GLU A 4 13.34 1.97 -61.77
CA GLU A 4 11.96 2.25 -61.38
C GLU A 4 11.70 1.49 -60.08
N PRO A 5 11.43 2.17 -58.95
CA PRO A 5 11.26 1.50 -57.67
C PRO A 5 10.05 0.57 -57.77
N LEU A 6 10.24 -0.71 -57.42
CA LEU A 6 9.14 -1.66 -57.31
C LEU A 6 8.12 -1.05 -56.33
N GLY A 7 6.94 -0.71 -56.83
CA GLY A 7 5.82 -0.15 -56.07
C GLY A 7 5.19 -1.17 -55.09
N THR A 8 6.03 -1.85 -54.32
CA THR A 8 5.70 -2.76 -53.22
C THR A 8 5.64 -2.05 -51.88
N ASP A 9 5.86 -0.74 -51.83
CA ASP A 9 5.58 0.05 -50.64
C ASP A 9 4.06 0.18 -50.50
N GLU A 10 3.50 -0.65 -49.63
CA GLU A 10 2.09 -0.53 -49.25
C GLU A 10 1.83 0.91 -48.79
N PRO A 11 0.75 1.56 -49.26
CA PRO A 11 0.40 2.90 -48.81
C PRO A 11 0.21 2.83 -47.30
N THR A 12 1.13 3.46 -46.56
CA THR A 12 1.02 3.66 -45.12
C THR A 12 -0.17 4.59 -44.90
N GLN A 13 -1.37 4.01 -44.87
CA GLN A 13 -2.59 4.69 -44.48
C GLN A 13 -2.34 5.32 -43.10
N GLY A 14 -2.71 6.60 -43.01
CA GLY A 14 -2.24 7.55 -42.02
C GLY A 14 -2.16 7.04 -40.58
N SER A 15 -1.06 7.39 -39.91
CA SER A 15 -0.89 7.66 -38.47
C SER A 15 -1.55 6.75 -37.43
N ASN A 16 -2.06 5.57 -37.77
CA ASN A 16 -2.54 4.56 -36.82
C ASN A 16 -1.39 3.67 -36.33
N TYR A 17 -0.20 4.22 -36.16
CA TYR A 17 0.84 3.52 -35.43
C TYR A 17 0.32 3.32 -34.00
N PRO A 18 0.17 2.06 -33.53
CA PRO A 18 -0.02 1.82 -32.11
C PRO A 18 1.10 2.54 -31.38
N ARG A 19 0.77 3.27 -30.30
CA ARG A 19 1.81 3.91 -29.46
C ARG A 19 2.92 2.87 -29.23
N PRO A 20 4.20 3.21 -29.41
CA PRO A 20 5.27 2.24 -29.25
C PRO A 20 5.08 1.58 -27.87
N PRO A 21 5.11 0.23 -27.80
CA PRO A 21 4.91 -0.46 -26.54
C PRO A 21 5.92 0.12 -25.54
N LYS A 22 5.43 0.57 -24.38
CA LYS A 22 6.31 1.11 -23.33
C LYS A 22 7.43 0.10 -23.12
N SER A 23 8.69 0.53 -23.15
CA SER A 23 9.82 -0.37 -22.95
C SER A 23 9.59 -1.17 -21.67
N PHE A 24 9.82 -2.49 -21.76
CA PHE A 24 9.60 -3.42 -20.65
C PHE A 24 10.30 -2.95 -19.38
N GLU A 25 11.53 -2.44 -19.53
CA GLU A 25 12.33 -1.85 -18.46
C GLU A 25 11.60 -0.70 -17.74
N ASN A 26 10.97 0.22 -18.48
CA ASN A 26 10.24 1.33 -17.89
C ASN A 26 8.96 0.87 -17.15
N GLN A 27 8.31 -0.19 -17.64
CA GLN A 27 7.16 -0.78 -16.94
C GLN A 27 7.59 -1.49 -15.66
N LEU A 28 8.69 -2.23 -15.71
CA LEU A 28 9.25 -2.95 -14.56
C LEU A 28 9.69 -1.96 -13.46
N VAL A 29 10.47 -0.93 -13.84
CA VAL A 29 10.91 0.11 -12.90
C VAL A 29 9.70 0.85 -12.31
N GLY A 30 8.71 1.22 -13.13
CA GLY A 30 7.47 1.84 -12.63
C GLY A 30 6.71 0.97 -11.63
N GLY A 31 6.61 -0.34 -11.89
CA GLY A 31 6.04 -1.31 -10.95
C GLY A 31 6.82 -1.40 -9.63
N CYS A 32 8.13 -1.54 -9.69
CA CYS A 32 8.97 -1.60 -8.49
C CYS A 32 8.92 -0.30 -7.67
N SER A 33 8.95 0.86 -8.32
CA SER A 33 8.85 2.16 -7.64
C SER A 33 7.50 2.36 -6.96
N THR A 34 6.40 1.90 -7.56
CA THR A 34 5.07 1.97 -6.93
C THR A 34 4.95 1.02 -5.75
N ILE A 35 5.54 -0.17 -5.82
CA ILE A 35 5.61 -1.10 -4.69
C ILE A 35 6.40 -0.50 -3.52
N PHE A 36 7.61 -0.01 -3.80
CA PHE A 36 8.47 0.58 -2.78
C PHE A 36 7.85 1.86 -2.17
N GLY A 37 7.44 2.80 -3.01
CA GLY A 37 6.86 4.07 -2.55
C GLY A 37 5.54 3.86 -1.82
N GLY A 38 4.68 2.97 -2.32
CA GLY A 38 3.39 2.68 -1.70
C GLY A 38 3.55 1.98 -0.34
N SER A 39 4.42 0.98 -0.23
CA SER A 39 4.69 0.29 1.03
C SER A 39 5.31 1.22 2.08
N LEU A 40 6.25 2.08 1.67
CA LEU A 40 6.86 3.07 2.54
C LEU A 40 5.83 4.10 3.04
N ALA A 41 4.96 4.60 2.17
CA ALA A 41 3.91 5.54 2.55
C ALA A 41 2.93 4.92 3.57
N VAL A 42 2.49 3.69 3.33
CA VAL A 42 1.61 2.94 4.24
C VAL A 42 2.28 2.72 5.59
N PHE A 43 3.56 2.38 5.60
CA PHE A 43 4.33 2.22 6.85
C PHE A 43 4.40 3.53 7.64
N LEU A 44 4.80 4.64 7.00
CA LEU A 44 4.90 5.94 7.67
C LEU A 44 3.56 6.41 8.25
N LEU A 45 2.46 6.19 7.51
CA LEU A 45 1.11 6.51 7.96
C LEU A 45 0.59 5.57 9.06
N THR A 46 1.18 4.38 9.21
CA THR A 46 0.89 3.50 10.35
C THR A 46 1.70 3.91 11.58
N TRP A 47 2.94 4.35 11.37
CA TRP A 47 3.88 4.67 12.45
C TRP A 47 3.64 6.04 13.11
N TRP A 48 3.37 7.08 12.32
CA TRP A 48 3.31 8.47 12.80
C TRP A 48 2.39 8.76 14.00
N PRO A 49 1.22 8.12 14.24
CA PRO A 49 0.36 8.53 15.35
C PRO A 49 0.96 8.10 16.69
N PHE A 50 1.78 7.05 16.69
CA PHE A 50 2.50 6.57 17.86
C PHE A 50 3.66 7.48 18.27
N LEU A 51 4.07 8.42 17.40
CA LEU A 51 5.01 9.48 17.76
C LEU A 51 4.31 10.69 18.41
N VAL A 52 3.03 10.91 18.10
CA VAL A 52 2.25 12.07 18.56
C VAL A 52 1.49 11.77 19.85
N PHE A 53 0.96 10.55 19.99
CA PHE A 53 0.14 10.16 21.13
C PHE A 53 0.80 9.00 21.91
N PRO A 54 1.00 9.16 23.24
CA PRO A 54 1.49 8.07 24.07
C PRO A 54 0.40 7.00 24.22
N ALA A 55 0.61 5.82 23.64
CA ALA A 55 -0.36 4.72 23.61
C ALA A 55 -0.45 3.95 24.95
N ASN A 56 -0.51 4.65 26.08
CA ASN A 56 -0.50 4.06 27.43
C ASN A 56 -1.91 3.73 27.94
N THR A 57 -2.94 4.42 27.45
CA THR A 57 -4.35 4.25 27.84
C THR A 57 -5.16 3.66 26.69
N THR A 58 -6.23 2.92 26.98
CA THR A 58 -7.17 2.38 25.98
C THR A 58 -7.76 3.46 25.05
N THR A 59 -8.05 4.65 25.60
CA THR A 59 -8.54 5.82 24.85
C THR A 59 -7.49 6.38 23.89
N ASP A 60 -6.22 6.42 24.29
CA ASP A 60 -5.14 6.92 23.45
C ASP A 60 -4.74 5.89 22.38
N LEU A 61 -4.79 4.60 22.71
CA LEU A 61 -4.61 3.51 21.75
C LEU A 61 -5.69 3.55 20.65
N THR A 62 -6.95 3.82 21.02
CA THR A 62 -8.04 3.94 20.05
C THR A 62 -7.85 5.15 19.14
N LYS A 63 -7.38 6.29 19.68
CA LYS A 63 -7.03 7.45 18.85
C LYS A 63 -5.88 7.12 17.90
N CYS A 64 -4.79 6.51 18.38
CA CYS A 64 -3.67 6.09 17.52
C CYS A 64 -4.15 5.20 16.37
N LEU A 65 -5.01 4.22 16.68
CA LEU A 65 -5.56 3.31 15.68
C LEU A 65 -6.46 4.01 14.67
N LEU A 66 -7.33 4.93 15.10
CA LEU A 66 -8.20 5.67 14.18
C LEU A 66 -7.39 6.63 13.29
N PHE A 67 -6.43 7.36 13.87
CA PHE A 67 -5.55 8.26 13.13
C PHE A 67 -4.56 7.53 12.22
N ALA A 68 -4.24 6.27 12.50
CA ALA A 68 -3.53 5.39 11.56
C ALA A 68 -4.47 4.84 10.48
N ALA A 69 -5.60 4.25 10.89
CA ALA A 69 -6.49 3.48 10.02
C ALA A 69 -7.04 4.33 8.89
N ILE A 70 -7.56 5.52 9.19
CA ILE A 70 -8.23 6.36 8.20
C ILE A 70 -7.28 6.71 7.03
N PRO A 71 -6.11 7.32 7.24
CA PRO A 71 -5.22 7.67 6.14
C PRO A 71 -4.61 6.43 5.45
N VAL A 72 -4.28 5.37 6.21
CA VAL A 72 -3.75 4.14 5.62
C VAL A 72 -4.76 3.48 4.68
N LEU A 73 -6.02 3.39 5.09
CA LEU A 73 -7.07 2.82 4.25
C LEU A 73 -7.34 3.69 3.02
N ILE A 74 -7.37 5.01 3.15
CA ILE A 74 -7.53 5.93 2.01
C ILE A 74 -6.39 5.74 1.00
N VAL A 75 -5.14 5.78 1.46
CA VAL A 75 -3.97 5.60 0.60
C VAL A 75 -3.94 4.20 -0.01
N GLY A 76 -4.29 3.17 0.76
CA GLY A 76 -4.41 1.80 0.26
C GLY A 76 -5.43 1.66 -0.86
N VAL A 77 -6.63 2.20 -0.68
CA VAL A 77 -7.69 2.20 -1.71
C VAL A 77 -7.22 2.93 -2.97
N VAL A 78 -6.56 4.09 -2.82
CA VAL A 78 -6.00 4.84 -3.94
C VAL A 78 -4.94 4.01 -4.67
N LEU A 79 -3.97 3.43 -3.94
CA LEU A 79 -2.93 2.59 -4.54
C LEU A 79 -3.50 1.41 -5.32
N VAL A 80 -4.45 0.68 -4.73
CA VAL A 80 -5.11 -0.46 -5.37
C VAL A 80 -5.92 -0.03 -6.60
N ARG A 81 -6.61 1.11 -6.54
CA ARG A 81 -7.43 1.62 -7.66
C ARG A 81 -6.61 2.10 -8.84
N PHE A 82 -5.47 2.76 -8.61
CA PHE A 82 -4.68 3.36 -9.68
C PHE A 82 -3.57 2.46 -10.22
N PHE A 83 -3.03 1.57 -9.38
CA PHE A 83 -1.88 0.72 -9.72
C PHE A 83 -2.20 -0.77 -9.71
N ALA A 84 -3.48 -1.15 -9.55
CA ALA A 84 -4.00 -2.52 -9.60
C ALA A 84 -3.14 -3.52 -8.80
N LEU A 85 -2.46 -4.44 -9.49
CA LEU A 85 -1.62 -5.47 -8.88
C LEU A 85 -0.44 -4.88 -8.10
N ALA A 86 0.28 -3.91 -8.67
CA ALA A 86 1.44 -3.31 -8.01
C ALA A 86 1.02 -2.55 -6.74
N GLY A 87 -0.11 -1.82 -6.80
CA GLY A 87 -0.68 -1.14 -5.64
C GLY A 87 -1.16 -2.10 -4.55
N SER A 88 -1.73 -3.24 -4.95
CA SER A 88 -2.17 -4.30 -4.05
C SER A 88 -1.01 -4.94 -3.28
N VAL A 89 0.10 -5.21 -3.97
CA VAL A 89 1.33 -5.74 -3.35
C VAL A 89 1.99 -4.70 -2.44
N ALA A 90 2.02 -3.43 -2.87
CA ALA A 90 2.52 -2.33 -2.05
C ALA A 90 1.74 -2.21 -0.73
N PHE A 91 0.41 -2.27 -0.83
CA PHE A 91 -0.48 -2.11 0.31
C PHE A 91 -0.40 -3.30 1.27
N SER A 92 -0.43 -4.54 0.77
CA SER A 92 -0.31 -5.74 1.62
C SER A 92 1.05 -5.82 2.32
N GLY A 93 2.14 -5.47 1.63
CA GLY A 93 3.47 -5.37 2.22
C GLY A 93 3.52 -4.31 3.33
N GLY A 94 2.99 -3.12 3.08
CA GLY A 94 2.90 -2.06 4.08
C GLY A 94 2.03 -2.42 5.29
N LEU A 95 0.89 -3.08 5.08
CA LEU A 95 0.01 -3.57 6.14
C LEU A 95 0.70 -4.61 7.03
N PHE A 96 1.49 -5.51 6.43
CA PHE A 96 2.24 -6.52 7.18
C PHE A 96 3.31 -5.87 8.08
N VAL A 97 4.11 -4.96 7.53
CA VAL A 97 5.10 -4.22 8.32
C VAL A 97 4.42 -3.38 9.41
N GLY A 98 3.30 -2.74 9.09
CA GLY A 98 2.48 -2.00 10.05
C GLY A 98 1.94 -2.88 11.18
N ALA A 99 1.50 -4.11 10.88
CA ALA A 99 1.03 -5.07 11.88
C ALA A 99 2.16 -5.54 12.80
N VAL A 100 3.35 -5.82 12.26
CA VAL A 100 4.54 -6.14 13.06
C VAL A 100 4.91 -4.97 13.96
N PHE A 101 4.90 -3.75 13.43
CA PHE A 101 5.17 -2.55 14.22
C PHE A 101 4.15 -2.36 15.36
N LEU A 102 2.85 -2.51 15.06
CA LEU A 102 1.79 -2.48 16.06
C LEU A 102 2.03 -3.51 17.16
N PHE A 103 2.39 -4.74 16.79
CA PHE A 103 2.70 -5.81 17.73
C PHE A 103 3.91 -5.46 18.60
N MET A 104 5.00 -4.97 18.02
CA MET A 104 6.20 -4.56 18.77
C MET A 104 5.91 -3.41 19.73
N ASN A 105 5.15 -2.41 19.28
CA ASN A 105 4.81 -1.25 20.09
C ASN A 105 3.88 -1.62 21.26
N LEU A 106 2.93 -2.53 21.04
CA LEU A 106 2.04 -3.06 22.07
C LEU A 106 2.75 -3.98 23.08
N ASN A 107 3.86 -4.60 22.68
CA ASN A 107 4.71 -5.43 23.54
C ASN A 107 5.74 -4.64 24.36
N LEU A 108 5.80 -3.30 24.22
CA LEU A 108 6.73 -2.42 24.94
C LEU A 108 8.23 -2.71 24.73
N GLU A 109 8.61 -3.70 23.91
CA GLU A 109 10.01 -4.09 23.72
C GLU A 109 10.84 -3.03 22.98
N THR A 110 10.22 -2.23 22.11
CA THR A 110 10.91 -1.16 21.38
C THR A 110 11.32 0.03 22.24
N LEU A 111 10.80 0.16 23.46
CA LEU A 111 11.19 1.26 24.32
C LEU A 111 12.35 0.95 25.25
N GLY A 112 12.71 -0.32 25.54
CA GLY A 112 13.96 -0.67 26.24
C GLY A 112 14.26 0.04 27.57
N ILE A 113 13.37 0.92 28.03
CA ILE A 113 13.49 1.70 29.24
C ILE A 113 12.54 0.97 30.17
N LYS A 114 13.11 0.11 31.00
CA LYS A 114 12.52 -0.27 32.29
C LYS A 114 12.47 1.00 33.15
N ASP A 115 11.70 2.00 32.74
CA ASP A 115 11.47 3.20 33.52
C ASP A 115 10.45 2.80 34.58
N PRO A 116 10.75 2.93 35.88
CA PRO A 116 9.75 2.73 36.92
C PRO A 116 8.54 3.68 36.80
N ASN A 117 8.60 4.71 35.94
CA ASN A 117 7.50 5.63 35.63
C ASN A 117 6.66 5.28 34.40
N LEU A 118 6.99 4.20 33.65
CA LEU A 118 6.16 3.77 32.54
C LEU A 118 4.84 3.22 33.09
N LYS A 119 3.76 3.98 32.90
CA LYS A 119 2.40 3.56 33.25
C LYS A 119 2.15 2.20 32.62
N VAL A 120 1.87 1.21 33.47
CA VAL A 120 1.48 -0.13 33.03
C VAL A 120 0.30 0.01 32.08
N PRO A 121 0.33 -0.62 30.89
CA PRO A 121 -0.77 -0.54 29.95
C PRO A 121 -2.08 -1.01 30.60
N ASP A 122 -3.12 -0.18 30.47
CA ASP A 122 -4.45 -0.45 31.05
C ASP A 122 -5.30 -1.41 30.18
N TYR A 123 -4.72 -1.92 29.07
CA TYR A 123 -5.40 -2.82 28.15
C TYR A 123 -5.07 -4.30 28.39
N PRO A 124 -6.02 -5.22 28.16
CA PRO A 124 -5.80 -6.65 28.32
C PRO A 124 -4.69 -7.17 27.40
N GLU A 125 -3.93 -8.17 27.86
CA GLU A 125 -2.83 -8.76 27.09
C GLU A 125 -3.27 -9.31 25.72
N GLN A 126 -4.52 -9.75 25.60
CA GLN A 126 -5.09 -10.25 24.35
C GLN A 126 -5.10 -9.20 23.23
N PHE A 127 -5.16 -7.90 23.59
CA PHE A 127 -5.19 -6.81 22.60
C PHE A 127 -3.89 -6.72 21.80
N ARG A 128 -2.78 -7.23 22.35
CA ARG A 128 -1.49 -7.31 21.66
C ARG A 128 -1.56 -8.13 20.38
N TRP A 129 -2.42 -9.15 20.34
CA TRP A 129 -2.61 -10.02 19.18
C TRP A 129 -3.82 -9.62 18.35
N ILE A 130 -4.92 -9.21 18.99
CA ILE A 130 -6.17 -8.87 18.31
C ILE A 130 -6.00 -7.62 17.44
N ILE A 131 -5.30 -6.61 17.91
CA ILE A 131 -5.17 -5.33 17.18
C ILE A 131 -4.40 -5.49 15.86
N PRO A 132 -3.18 -6.09 15.83
CA PRO A 132 -2.49 -6.35 14.57
C PRO A 132 -3.28 -7.24 13.61
N LEU A 133 -3.99 -8.23 14.15
CA LEU A 133 -4.80 -9.15 13.33
C LEU A 133 -6.00 -8.42 12.72
N ALA A 134 -6.73 -7.64 13.52
CA ALA A 134 -7.83 -6.81 13.04
C ALA A 134 -7.35 -5.78 12.00
N TRP A 135 -6.15 -5.23 12.18
CA TRP A 135 -5.51 -4.33 11.21
C TRP A 135 -5.29 -5.01 9.85
N MET A 136 -4.71 -6.21 9.86
CA MET A 136 -4.52 -6.99 8.64
C MET A 136 -5.85 -7.34 7.96
N LEU A 137 -6.85 -7.77 8.73
CA LEU A 137 -8.17 -8.10 8.20
C LEU A 137 -8.88 -6.88 7.60
N ALA A 138 -8.82 -5.73 8.27
CA ALA A 138 -9.42 -4.49 7.78
C ALA A 138 -8.74 -4.02 6.48
N GLY A 139 -7.40 -4.10 6.43
CA GLY A 139 -6.64 -3.79 5.22
C GLY A 139 -6.94 -4.75 4.08
N LEU A 140 -7.02 -6.05 4.34
CA LEU A 140 -7.36 -7.05 3.33
C LEU A 140 -8.79 -6.88 2.80
N ALA A 141 -9.75 -6.58 3.67
CA ALA A 141 -11.11 -6.23 3.26
C ALA A 141 -11.12 -4.98 2.37
N ALA A 142 -10.43 -3.91 2.76
CA ALA A 142 -10.34 -2.69 1.95
C ALA A 142 -9.69 -2.95 0.59
N MET A 143 -8.67 -3.80 0.54
CA MET A 143 -8.04 -4.23 -0.71
C MET A 143 -9.03 -4.98 -1.60
N LEU A 144 -9.78 -5.95 -1.07
CA LEU A 144 -10.80 -6.69 -1.83
C LEU A 144 -11.92 -5.78 -2.38
N PHE A 145 -12.38 -4.79 -1.58
CA PHE A 145 -13.38 -3.82 -2.03
C PHE A 145 -12.83 -2.83 -3.07
N ALA A 146 -11.55 -2.47 -2.98
CA ALA A 146 -10.93 -1.52 -3.89
C ALA A 146 -10.46 -2.16 -5.19
N TYR A 147 -10.12 -3.46 -5.17
CA TYR A 147 -9.58 -4.19 -6.31
C TYR A 147 -10.58 -4.24 -7.45
N ARG A 148 -10.18 -3.69 -8.60
CA ARG A 148 -10.93 -3.75 -9.84
C ARG A 148 -10.02 -4.29 -10.92
N ASP A 149 -10.42 -5.41 -11.51
CA ASP A 149 -9.68 -5.99 -12.64
C ASP A 149 -9.65 -4.98 -13.80
N PRO A 150 -8.47 -4.57 -14.28
CA PRO A 150 -8.35 -3.72 -15.45
C PRO A 150 -8.73 -4.44 -16.75
N GLU A 151 -8.78 -5.78 -16.76
CA GLU A 151 -9.13 -6.59 -17.94
C GLU A 151 -10.64 -6.78 -18.16
N LYS A 152 -11.49 -6.47 -17.17
CA LYS A 152 -12.95 -6.43 -17.39
C LYS A 152 -13.31 -5.12 -18.08
N LYS A 153 -13.27 -5.12 -19.43
CA LYS A 153 -14.06 -4.16 -20.22
C LYS A 153 -15.51 -4.20 -19.72
N PRO A 154 -16.16 -3.05 -19.48
CA PRO A 154 -17.61 -3.07 -19.29
C PRO A 154 -18.22 -3.57 -20.61
N GLU A 155 -18.87 -4.72 -20.55
CA GLU A 155 -19.85 -5.11 -21.57
C GLU A 155 -21.05 -4.17 -21.37
N GLY A 156 -21.13 -3.14 -22.21
CA GLY A 156 -22.18 -2.13 -22.19
C GLY A 156 -21.98 -1.12 -23.31
#